data_AF-A0A378NWP7-F1
#
_entry.id   AF-A0A378NWP7-F1
#
_cell.length_a   1.000
_cell.length_b   1.000
_cell.length_c   1.000
_cell.angle_alpha   90.00
_cell.angle_beta   90.00
_cell.angle_gamma   90.00
#
_symmetry.space_group_name_H-M   'P 1'
#
loop_
_entity.id
_entity.type
_entity.pdbx_description
1 polymer ?
#
loop_
_entity_poly.entity_id
_entity_poly.type
_entity_poly.pdbx_seq_one_letter_code
_entity_poly.pdbx_strand_id
1 'polypeptide(L)'
;MNINLFYSICILILISIFCIFFLKLYKKTNSLKIYLILLTLISLNLYYSSHSPITPYPDTLPIKETIHMTDKEIVYTIVKQELSYHKNKSLFANGKIFDYKDISVYSVPNEPTIYSVVFSIQSGDDDFWLPGNGTKQENNWIINKSNYMQLIKEKDYYRLISIGTGL
;
A
#
# COMPACT_ATOMS: atom_id res chain seq x y z
N MET A 1 -9.05 14.73 16.94
CA MET A 1 -9.76 13.56 16.39
C MET A 1 -9.19 13.29 15.01
N ASN A 2 -8.66 12.10 14.75
CA ASN A 2 -7.97 11.79 13.50
C ASN A 2 -8.95 11.95 12.33
N ILE A 3 -8.62 12.77 11.33
CA ILE A 3 -9.54 13.11 10.23
C ILE A 3 -10.10 11.85 9.55
N ASN A 4 -9.25 10.82 9.39
CA ASN A 4 -9.63 9.52 8.85
C ASN A 4 -10.69 8.79 9.70
N LEU A 5 -10.66 8.95 11.03
CA LEU A 5 -11.64 8.37 11.93
C LEU A 5 -13.02 9.02 11.75
N PHE A 6 -13.05 10.35 11.57
CA PHE A 6 -14.28 11.10 11.34
C PHE A 6 -14.95 10.70 10.02
N TYR A 7 -14.20 10.66 8.92
CA TYR A 7 -14.73 10.23 7.62
C TYR A 7 -15.22 8.78 7.66
N SER A 8 -14.51 7.90 8.36
CA SER A 8 -14.92 6.49 8.52
C SER A 8 -16.25 6.35 9.25
N ILE A 9 -16.47 7.15 10.30
CA ILE A 9 -17.76 7.20 11.02
C ILE A 9 -18.87 7.75 10.13
N CYS A 10 -18.62 8.82 9.37
CA CYS A 10 -19.61 9.38 8.45
C CYS A 10 -20.02 8.40 7.34
N ILE A 11 -19.07 7.64 6.79
CA ILE A 11 -19.33 6.61 5.79
C ILE A 11 -20.17 5.47 6.37
N LEU A 12 -19.86 5.01 7.58
CA LEU A 12 -20.67 4.00 8.27
C LEU A 12 -22.11 4.46 8.49
N ILE A 13 -22.30 5.72 8.88
CA ILE A 13 -23.63 6.31 9.07
C ILE A 13 -24.38 6.36 7.73
N LEU A 14 -23.73 6.83 6.66
CA LEU A 14 -24.36 6.90 5.32
C LEU A 14 -24.75 5.53 4.78
N ILE A 15 -23.87 4.52 4.92
CA ILE A 15 -24.17 3.13 4.53
C ILE A 15 -25.37 2.61 5.33
N SER A 16 -25.41 2.87 6.65
CA SER A 16 -26.52 2.41 7.48
C SER A 16 -27.87 3.05 7.10
N ILE A 17 -27.88 4.36 6.80
CA ILE A 17 -29.09 5.08 6.36
C ILE A 17 -29.57 4.57 5.01
N PHE A 18 -28.66 4.44 4.03
CA PHE A 18 -28.96 3.92 2.69
C PHE A 18 -29.53 2.50 2.77
N CYS A 19 -28.97 1.65 3.63
CA CYS A 19 -29.44 0.29 3.79
C CYS A 19 -30.78 0.18 4.52
N ILE A 20 -31.05 1.00 5.55
CA ILE A 20 -32.37 1.05 6.21
C ILE A 20 -33.45 1.42 5.18
N PHE A 21 -33.15 2.36 4.28
CA PHE A 21 -34.05 2.74 3.20
C PHE A 21 -34.35 1.57 2.25
N PHE A 22 -33.32 0.82 1.82
CA PHE A 22 -33.51 -0.36 0.96
C PHE A 22 -34.21 -1.54 1.65
N LEU A 23 -33.97 -1.75 2.95
CA LEU A 23 -34.67 -2.77 3.75
C LEU A 23 -36.17 -2.48 3.83
N LYS A 24 -36.54 -1.20 3.96
CA LYS A 24 -37.92 -0.75 3.97
C LYS A 24 -38.61 -0.97 2.62
N LEU A 25 -37.86 -0.83 1.52
CA LEU A 25 -38.35 -1.09 0.16
C LEU A 25 -38.52 -2.58 -0.16
N TYR A 26 -37.60 -3.43 0.28
CA TYR A 26 -37.55 -4.82 -0.20
C TYR A 26 -38.31 -5.86 0.63
N LYS A 27 -38.81 -5.54 1.84
CA LYS A 27 -39.75 -6.36 2.64
C LYS A 27 -39.46 -7.88 2.68
N LYS A 28 -38.19 -8.29 2.58
CA LYS A 28 -37.77 -9.70 2.48
C LYS A 28 -36.76 -10.00 3.58
N THR A 29 -37.15 -10.80 4.56
CA THR A 29 -36.37 -11.14 5.78
C THR A 29 -34.93 -11.62 5.51
N ASN A 30 -34.65 -12.19 4.33
CA ASN A 30 -33.29 -12.60 3.96
C ASN A 30 -32.35 -11.44 3.64
N SER A 31 -32.84 -10.26 3.22
CA SER A 31 -31.98 -9.11 2.93
C SER A 31 -31.43 -8.46 4.21
N LEU A 32 -32.19 -8.49 5.31
CA LEU A 32 -31.74 -7.99 6.63
C LEU A 32 -30.55 -8.79 7.16
N LYS A 33 -30.57 -10.13 7.02
CA LYS A 33 -29.47 -10.99 7.48
C LYS A 33 -28.18 -10.75 6.69
N ILE A 34 -28.27 -10.68 5.36
CA ILE A 34 -27.13 -10.38 4.49
C ILE A 34 -26.55 -9.00 4.83
N TYR A 35 -27.40 -8.01 5.10
CA TYR A 35 -26.99 -6.68 5.51
C TYR A 35 -26.21 -6.68 6.84
N LEU A 36 -26.74 -7.32 7.88
CA LEU A 36 -26.05 -7.37 9.18
C LEU A 36 -24.69 -8.06 9.06
N ILE A 37 -24.57 -9.07 8.21
CA ILE A 37 -23.29 -9.73 7.90
C ILE A 37 -22.34 -8.74 7.21
N LEU A 38 -22.80 -7.99 6.22
CA LEU A 38 -21.94 -7.02 5.52
C LEU A 38 -21.49 -5.88 6.46
N LEU A 39 -22.40 -5.35 7.28
CA LEU A 39 -22.11 -4.29 8.24
C LEU A 39 -21.10 -4.76 9.29
N THR A 40 -21.26 -5.98 9.81
CA THR A 40 -20.31 -6.56 10.76
C THR A 40 -18.93 -6.78 10.12
N LEU A 41 -18.87 -7.27 8.88
CA LEU A 41 -17.61 -7.41 8.14
C LEU A 41 -16.89 -6.06 7.92
N ILE A 42 -17.63 -5.01 7.54
CA ILE A 42 -17.06 -3.66 7.35
C ILE A 42 -16.57 -3.09 8.69
N SER A 43 -17.40 -3.18 9.73
CA SER A 43 -17.06 -2.68 11.07
C SER A 43 -15.83 -3.39 11.63
N LEU A 44 -15.74 -4.70 11.44
CA LEU A 44 -14.61 -5.52 11.85
C LEU A 44 -13.33 -5.11 11.09
N ASN A 45 -13.43 -4.87 9.77
CA ASN A 45 -12.30 -4.37 8.98
C ASN A 45 -11.80 -3.01 9.49
N LEU A 46 -12.70 -2.07 9.78
CA LEU A 46 -12.35 -0.75 10.30
C LEU A 46 -11.71 -0.83 11.70
N TYR A 47 -12.22 -1.72 12.56
CA TYR A 47 -11.64 -2.00 13.87
C TYR A 47 -10.20 -2.52 13.75
N TYR A 48 -9.97 -3.56 12.93
CA TYR A 48 -8.62 -4.06 12.71
C TYR A 48 -7.70 -3.04 12.03
N SER A 49 -8.23 -2.19 11.15
CA SER A 49 -7.44 -1.11 10.52
C SER A 49 -6.92 -0.10 11.53
N SER A 50 -7.74 0.23 12.53
CA SER A 50 -7.41 1.21 13.57
C SER A 50 -6.56 0.65 14.71
N HIS A 51 -6.59 -0.68 14.92
CA HIS A 51 -5.89 -1.38 16.01
C HIS A 51 -4.77 -2.31 15.50
N SER A 52 -4.44 -2.27 14.21
CA SER A 52 -3.33 -3.05 13.67
C SER A 52 -2.02 -2.62 14.36
N PRO A 53 -1.19 -3.57 14.80
CA PRO A 53 0.10 -3.24 15.38
C PRO A 53 0.90 -2.42 14.38
N ILE A 54 1.55 -1.36 14.88
CA ILE A 54 2.46 -0.53 14.09
C ILE A 54 3.64 -1.44 13.75
N THR A 55 3.60 -2.01 12.55
CA THR A 55 4.73 -2.74 11.99
C THR A 55 5.73 -1.70 11.50
N PRO A 56 7.03 -1.83 11.85
CA PRO A 56 8.06 -0.97 11.30
C PRO A 56 8.00 -0.99 9.78
N TYR A 57 8.23 0.17 9.16
CA TYR A 57 8.31 0.23 7.71
C TYR A 57 9.48 -0.65 7.24
N PRO A 58 9.29 -1.52 6.24
CA PRO A 58 10.30 -2.51 5.86
C PRO A 58 11.32 -1.92 4.87
N ASP A 59 11.94 -0.79 5.20
CA ASP A 59 13.01 -0.16 4.41
C ASP A 59 14.40 -0.76 4.71
N THR A 60 14.47 -1.85 5.47
CA THR A 60 15.73 -2.45 5.93
C THR A 60 15.82 -3.95 5.67
N LEU A 61 17.05 -4.43 5.45
CA LEU A 61 17.37 -5.84 5.31
C LEU A 61 18.61 -6.21 6.16
N PRO A 62 18.51 -7.15 7.12
CA PRO A 62 19.64 -7.54 7.96
C PRO A 62 20.82 -8.10 7.16
N ILE A 63 22.06 -7.73 7.49
CA ILE A 63 23.26 -8.17 6.73
C ILE A 63 23.40 -9.70 6.69
N LYS A 64 22.96 -10.39 7.75
CA LYS A 64 22.96 -11.86 7.82
C LYS A 64 22.11 -12.51 6.69
N GLU A 65 21.12 -11.79 6.17
CA GLU A 65 20.24 -12.25 5.09
C GLU A 65 20.81 -11.90 3.70
N THR A 66 21.86 -11.09 3.61
CA THR A 66 22.42 -10.58 2.34
C THR A 66 23.72 -11.24 1.90
N ILE A 67 24.18 -12.30 2.59
CA ILE A 67 25.52 -12.90 2.40
C ILE A 67 25.77 -13.35 0.94
N HIS A 68 24.72 -13.71 0.21
CA HIS A 68 24.80 -14.19 -1.18
C HIS A 68 24.08 -13.28 -2.18
N MET A 69 23.83 -12.02 -1.80
CA MET A 69 23.09 -11.07 -2.60
C MET A 69 24.01 -9.96 -3.11
N THR A 70 23.83 -9.58 -4.36
CA THR A 70 24.35 -8.32 -4.90
C THR A 70 23.58 -7.15 -4.32
N ASP A 71 24.17 -5.95 -4.30
CA ASP A 71 23.49 -4.73 -3.84
C ASP A 71 22.18 -4.48 -4.62
N LYS A 72 22.14 -4.82 -5.92
CA LYS A 72 20.94 -4.75 -6.74
C LYS A 72 19.83 -5.70 -6.26
N GLU A 73 20.19 -6.91 -5.84
CA GLU A 73 19.23 -7.88 -5.27
C GLU A 73 18.75 -7.45 -3.89
N ILE A 74 19.63 -6.83 -3.08
CA ILE A 74 19.27 -6.22 -1.80
C ILE A 74 18.23 -5.12 -2.02
N VAL A 75 18.47 -4.19 -2.95
CA VAL A 75 17.52 -3.12 -3.31
C VAL A 75 16.20 -3.70 -3.79
N TYR A 76 16.23 -4.67 -4.70
CA TYR A 76 15.02 -5.34 -5.19
C TYR A 76 14.20 -5.95 -4.04
N THR A 77 14.90 -6.58 -3.08
CA THR A 77 14.26 -7.28 -1.96
C THR A 77 13.60 -6.30 -1.00
N ILE A 78 14.26 -5.21 -0.64
CA ILE A 78 13.68 -4.16 0.20
C ILE A 78 12.45 -3.53 -0.51
N VAL A 79 12.57 -3.17 -1.79
CA VAL A 79 11.43 -2.63 -2.56
C VAL A 79 10.25 -3.61 -2.59
N LYS A 80 10.51 -4.89 -2.80
CA LYS A 80 9.46 -5.91 -2.80
C LYS A 80 8.79 -6.05 -1.42
N GLN A 81 9.55 -5.94 -0.34
CA GLN A 81 9.03 -5.95 1.03
C GLN A 81 8.16 -4.73 1.30
N GLU A 82 8.59 -3.53 0.87
CA GLU A 82 7.79 -2.29 0.96
C GLU A 82 6.46 -2.40 0.19
N LEU A 83 6.49 -2.84 -1.06
CA LEU A 83 5.27 -3.03 -1.86
C LEU A 83 4.37 -4.11 -1.25
N SER A 84 4.94 -5.19 -0.71
CA SER A 84 4.19 -6.21 0.02
C SER A 84 3.53 -5.67 1.28
N TYR A 85 4.24 -4.82 2.03
CA TYR A 85 3.71 -4.14 3.20
C TYR A 85 2.49 -3.29 2.84
N HIS A 86 2.59 -2.49 1.79
CA HIS A 86 1.46 -1.71 1.27
C HIS A 86 0.31 -2.58 0.75
N LYS A 87 0.62 -3.73 0.13
CA LYS A 87 -0.37 -4.70 -0.33
C LYS A 87 -1.08 -5.40 0.83
N ASN A 88 -0.42 -5.58 1.97
CA ASN A 88 -0.98 -6.28 3.13
C ASN A 88 -1.71 -5.36 4.11
N LYS A 89 -1.69 -4.04 3.89
CA LYS A 89 -2.52 -3.11 4.66
C LYS A 89 -4.01 -3.45 4.54
N SER A 90 -4.81 -3.01 5.50
CA SER A 90 -6.26 -3.12 5.41
C SER A 90 -6.81 -2.34 4.21
N LEU A 91 -8.00 -2.71 3.73
CA LEU A 91 -8.63 -2.16 2.53
C LEU A 91 -8.79 -0.63 2.57
N PHE A 92 -9.04 -0.05 3.75
CA PHE A 92 -9.28 1.39 3.93
C PHE A 92 -8.08 2.14 4.53
N ALA A 93 -6.92 1.48 4.64
CA ALA A 93 -5.72 2.11 5.16
C ALA A 93 -5.03 2.95 4.08
N ASN A 94 -4.49 4.10 4.47
CA ASN A 94 -3.80 5.00 3.54
C ASN A 94 -2.57 4.34 2.89
N GLY A 95 -2.42 4.51 1.58
CA GLY A 95 -1.37 3.91 0.79
C GLY A 95 -1.56 2.40 0.60
N LYS A 96 -2.77 1.86 0.75
CA LYS A 96 -3.09 0.48 0.36
C LYS A 96 -2.92 0.32 -1.14
N ILE A 97 -2.22 -0.73 -1.55
CA ILE A 97 -2.26 -1.20 -2.95
C ILE A 97 -3.00 -2.54 -3.04
N PHE A 98 -3.62 -2.79 -4.18
CA PHE A 98 -4.28 -4.05 -4.49
C PHE A 98 -3.29 -5.07 -5.03
N ASP A 99 -2.36 -4.61 -5.89
CA ASP A 99 -1.33 -5.46 -6.45
C ASP A 99 -0.10 -4.67 -6.92
N TYR A 100 0.99 -5.37 -7.24
CA TYR A 100 2.20 -4.80 -7.83
C TYR A 100 2.91 -5.79 -8.75
N LYS A 101 3.67 -5.29 -9.72
CA LYS A 101 4.45 -6.08 -10.68
C LYS A 101 5.60 -5.29 -11.30
N ASP A 102 6.37 -5.96 -12.15
CA ASP A 102 7.40 -5.37 -13.02
C ASP A 102 8.49 -4.58 -12.28
N ILE A 103 8.87 -5.03 -11.08
CA ILE A 103 9.97 -4.41 -10.31
C ILE A 103 11.29 -4.64 -11.05
N SER A 104 11.95 -3.57 -11.45
CA SER A 104 13.24 -3.56 -12.12
C SER A 104 14.18 -2.59 -11.41
N VAL A 105 15.44 -2.99 -11.24
CA VAL A 105 16.46 -2.19 -10.56
C VAL A 105 17.64 -1.95 -11.50
N TYR A 106 18.08 -0.71 -11.62
CA TYR A 106 19.18 -0.31 -12.48
C TYR A 106 20.20 0.49 -11.66
N SER A 107 21.48 0.15 -11.79
CA SER A 107 22.55 0.96 -11.20
C SER A 107 22.65 2.30 -11.94
N VAL A 108 22.87 3.38 -11.20
CA VAL A 108 23.11 4.70 -11.80
C VAL A 108 24.60 4.83 -12.15
N PRO A 109 24.95 5.22 -13.40
CA PRO A 109 26.34 5.41 -13.78
C PRO A 109 27.03 6.43 -12.87
N ASN A 110 28.27 6.12 -12.46
CA ASN A 110 29.09 6.94 -11.57
C ASN A 110 28.55 7.15 -10.14
N GLU A 111 27.44 6.50 -9.77
CA GLU A 111 26.80 6.63 -8.45
C GLU A 111 26.58 5.24 -7.83
N PRO A 112 27.61 4.64 -7.19
CA PRO A 112 27.63 3.22 -6.83
C PRO A 112 26.60 2.82 -5.75
N THR A 113 26.06 3.79 -5.01
CA THR A 113 25.05 3.56 -3.97
C THR A 113 23.64 3.92 -4.42
N ILE A 114 23.49 4.46 -5.62
CA ILE A 114 22.21 4.95 -6.14
C ILE A 114 21.68 4.01 -7.22
N TYR A 115 20.40 3.70 -7.10
CA TYR A 115 19.68 2.79 -7.97
C TYR A 115 18.41 3.46 -8.48
N SER A 116 18.15 3.31 -9.78
CA SER A 116 16.84 3.59 -10.36
C SER A 116 15.96 2.35 -10.22
N VAL A 117 14.85 2.48 -9.53
CA VAL A 117 13.88 1.42 -9.32
C VAL A 117 12.62 1.75 -10.10
N VAL A 118 12.23 0.89 -11.02
CA VAL A 118 11.01 0.99 -11.81
C VAL A 118 10.04 -0.10 -11.34
N PHE A 119 8.78 0.24 -11.10
CA PHE A 119 7.76 -0.72 -10.72
C PHE A 119 6.37 -0.25 -11.14
N SER A 120 5.42 -1.20 -11.14
CA SER A 120 4.02 -0.93 -11.40
C SER A 120 3.16 -1.35 -10.22
N ILE A 121 2.17 -0.55 -9.87
CA ILE A 121 1.22 -0.83 -8.79
C ILE A 121 -0.22 -0.66 -9.25
N GLN A 122 -1.14 -1.38 -8.62
CA GLN A 122 -2.56 -1.12 -8.70
C GLN A 122 -3.01 -0.52 -7.37
N SER A 123 -3.42 0.74 -7.37
CA SER A 123 -3.86 1.45 -6.16
C SER A 123 -5.29 1.93 -6.31
N GLY A 124 -5.92 2.31 -5.20
CA GLY A 124 -7.18 3.06 -5.27
C GLY A 124 -6.94 4.51 -5.70
N ASP A 125 -8.00 5.30 -5.71
CA ASP A 125 -7.91 6.75 -5.75
C ASP A 125 -7.59 7.26 -4.34
N ASP A 126 -6.31 7.17 -3.96
CA ASP A 126 -5.77 7.83 -2.76
C ASP A 126 -4.67 8.83 -3.14
N ASP A 127 -4.44 9.83 -2.27
CA ASP A 127 -3.41 10.85 -2.48
C ASP A 127 -1.99 10.31 -2.20
N PHE A 128 -1.87 9.06 -1.74
CA PHE A 128 -0.59 8.46 -1.38
C PHE A 128 0.15 7.96 -2.62
N TRP A 129 -0.56 7.26 -3.50
CA TRP A 129 0.01 6.71 -4.74
C TRP A 129 -0.28 7.60 -5.94
N LEU A 130 0.42 8.73 -6.01
CA LEU A 130 0.34 9.59 -7.18
C LEU A 130 1.17 9.00 -8.34
N PRO A 131 0.67 9.05 -9.59
CA PRO A 131 1.41 8.56 -10.76
C PRO A 131 2.79 9.21 -10.87
N GLY A 132 2.86 10.53 -10.73
CA GLY A 132 4.10 11.29 -10.93
C GLY A 132 4.62 11.07 -12.36
N ASN A 133 5.77 10.43 -12.47
CA ASN A 133 6.39 9.99 -13.73
C ASN A 133 5.84 8.65 -14.29
N GLY A 134 5.01 7.93 -13.53
CA GLY A 134 4.31 6.75 -14.00
C GLY A 134 3.04 7.11 -14.78
N THR A 135 2.53 6.15 -15.56
CA THR A 135 1.30 6.33 -16.36
C THR A 135 0.11 5.68 -15.68
N LYS A 136 -0.94 6.45 -15.34
CA LYS A 136 -2.21 5.92 -14.83
C LYS A 136 -3.04 5.33 -15.96
N GLN A 137 -3.48 4.09 -15.78
CA GLN A 137 -4.38 3.35 -16.67
C GLN A 137 -5.81 3.36 -16.12
N GLU A 138 -6.79 3.07 -16.97
CA GLU A 138 -8.22 3.06 -16.60
C GLU A 138 -8.57 2.04 -15.51
N ASN A 139 -7.80 0.94 -15.41
CA ASN A 139 -7.97 -0.12 -14.41
C ASN A 139 -7.22 0.17 -13.10
N ASN A 140 -6.92 1.44 -12.83
CA ASN A 140 -6.20 1.97 -11.67
C ASN A 140 -4.78 1.43 -11.49
N TRP A 141 -4.18 0.93 -12.57
CA TRP A 141 -2.74 0.66 -12.58
C TRP A 141 -1.95 1.94 -12.82
N ILE A 142 -0.90 2.14 -12.04
CA ILE A 142 0.16 3.10 -12.30
C ILE A 142 1.34 2.29 -12.81
N ILE A 143 1.63 2.44 -14.11
CA ILE A 143 2.63 1.66 -14.82
C ILE A 143 3.95 2.44 -14.91
N ASN A 144 5.06 1.72 -14.78
CA ASN A 144 6.42 2.23 -14.96
C ASN A 144 6.75 3.45 -14.08
N LYS A 145 6.24 3.48 -12.85
CA LYS A 145 6.67 4.49 -11.88
C LYS A 145 8.14 4.26 -11.56
N SER A 146 8.95 5.31 -11.55
CA SER A 146 10.38 5.19 -11.27
C SER A 146 10.83 6.10 -10.13
N ASN A 147 11.69 5.59 -9.27
CA ASN A 147 12.27 6.32 -8.15
C ASN A 147 13.79 6.11 -8.12
N TYR A 148 14.52 7.15 -7.74
CA TYR A 148 15.92 7.01 -7.35
C TYR A 148 16.00 6.69 -5.87
N MET A 149 16.71 5.62 -5.57
CA MET A 149 16.86 5.06 -4.24
C MET A 149 18.34 4.96 -3.90
N GLN A 150 18.72 5.38 -2.69
CA GLN A 150 20.06 5.20 -2.16
C GLN A 150 20.10 4.00 -1.21
N LEU A 151 21.03 3.08 -1.45
CA LEU A 151 21.31 1.97 -0.55
C LEU A 151 22.39 2.39 0.45
N ILE A 152 22.05 2.38 1.73
CA ILE A 152 22.95 2.70 2.83
C ILE A 152 23.28 1.41 3.59
N LYS A 153 24.56 1.14 3.77
CA LYS A 153 25.04 0.03 4.59
C LYS A 153 25.33 0.52 6.00
N GLU A 154 24.51 0.07 6.95
CA GLU A 154 24.73 0.28 8.38
C GLU A 154 25.52 -0.89 8.98
N LYS A 155 25.78 -0.85 10.28
CA LYS A 155 26.56 -1.89 10.97
C LYS A 155 25.94 -3.29 10.86
N ASP A 156 24.62 -3.38 11.02
CA ASP A 156 23.89 -4.66 11.17
C ASP A 156 22.84 -4.91 10.07
N TYR A 157 22.53 -3.90 9.25
CA TYR A 157 21.52 -3.95 8.20
C TYR A 157 21.86 -3.03 7.02
N TYR A 158 21.23 -3.30 5.89
CA TYR A 158 21.10 -2.36 4.78
C TYR A 158 19.80 -1.58 4.93
N ARG A 159 19.80 -0.31 4.52
CA ARG A 159 18.63 0.55 4.49
C ARG A 159 18.46 1.18 3.10
N LEU A 160 17.23 1.26 2.63
CA LEU A 160 16.90 1.93 1.37
C LEU A 160 16.22 3.27 1.66
N ILE A 161 16.67 4.33 1.00
CA ILE A 161 16.07 5.67 1.14
C ILE A 161 15.69 6.21 -0.23
N SER A 162 14.46 6.70 -0.36
CA SER A 162 14.03 7.44 -1.54
C SER A 162 14.66 8.82 -1.56
N ILE A 163 15.41 9.14 -2.63
CA ILE A 163 16.09 10.42 -2.80
C ILE A 163 15.49 11.27 -3.93
N GLY A 164 14.52 10.72 -4.67
CA GLY A 164 13.79 11.46 -5.69
C GLY A 164 12.94 10.55 -6.58
N THR A 165 12.05 11.17 -7.36
CA THR A 165 11.37 10.50 -8.46
C THR A 165 12.26 10.52 -9.70
N GLY A 166 12.23 9.45 -10.50
CA GLY A 166 12.89 9.47 -11.81
C GLY A 166 12.27 10.50 -12.75
N LEU A 167 13.03 10.94 -13.75
CA LEU A 167 12.52 11.78 -14.84
C LEU A 167 11.66 10.95 -15.80
#